data_AF-A0A2E6KJT5-F1
#
_entry.id   AF-A0A2E6KJT5-F1
#
_cell.length_a   1.000
_cell.length_b   1.000
_cell.length_c   1.000
_cell.angle_alpha   90.00
_cell.angle_beta   90.00
_cell.angle_gamma   90.00
#
_symmetry.space_group_name_H-M   'P 1'
#
loop_
_entity.id
_entity.type
_entity.pdbx_description
1 polymer ?
#
loop_
_entity_poly.entity_id
_entity_poly.type
_entity_poly.pdbx_seq_one_letter_code
_entity_poly.pdbx_strand_id
1 'polypeptide(L)'
;MDIEKIILFQIYLNSQYGNNEFSLSEFSEKFLSEEIKNSLNLTVPKLKFANAVKNLEENNLIKRSSKHHLTTLSSWRLTTNSEKKFEKISIKKINNYEDFKSNF
;
A
#
# COMPACT_ATOMS: atom_id res chain seq x y z
N MET A 1 9.80 -12.89 -1.91
CA MET A 1 8.58 -12.22 -1.41
C MET A 1 8.41 -10.95 -2.21
N ASP A 2 7.23 -10.72 -2.77
CA ASP A 2 6.95 -9.61 -3.68
C ASP A 2 6.65 -8.35 -2.86
N ILE A 3 7.62 -7.44 -2.78
CA ILE A 3 7.55 -6.22 -1.95
C ILE A 3 6.45 -5.28 -2.47
N GLU A 4 6.23 -5.22 -3.78
CA GLU A 4 5.18 -4.41 -4.38
C GLU A 4 3.81 -4.90 -3.89
N LYS A 5 3.57 -6.21 -3.94
CA LYS A 5 2.32 -6.80 -3.41
C LYS A 5 2.19 -6.63 -1.90
N ILE A 6 3.27 -6.69 -1.14
CA ILE A 6 3.24 -6.44 0.31
C ILE A 6 2.81 -4.99 0.60
N ILE A 7 3.39 -4.01 -0.11
CA ILE A 7 3.03 -2.60 0.04
C ILE A 7 1.55 -2.41 -0.30
N LEU A 8 1.09 -2.95 -1.43
CA LEU A 8 -0.31 -2.86 -1.82
C LEU A 8 -1.25 -3.54 -0.83
N PHE A 9 -0.85 -4.66 -0.25
CA PHE A 9 -1.62 -5.34 0.79
C PHE A 9 -1.80 -4.46 2.03
N GLN A 10 -0.73 -3.81 2.51
CA GLN A 10 -0.84 -2.90 3.65
C GLN A 10 -1.68 -1.67 3.34
N ILE A 11 -1.57 -1.12 2.13
CA ILE A 11 -2.44 -0.02 1.69
C ILE A 11 -3.89 -0.50 1.65
N TYR A 12 -4.16 -1.69 1.12
CA TYR A 12 -5.50 -2.26 1.07
C TYR A 12 -6.12 -2.38 2.47
N LEU A 13 -5.43 -3.04 3.40
CA LEU A 13 -5.92 -3.23 4.77
C LEU A 13 -6.23 -1.92 5.48
N ASN A 14 -5.37 -0.91 5.29
CA ASN A 14 -5.45 0.38 5.97
C ASN A 14 -6.21 1.45 5.18
N SER A 15 -6.85 1.08 4.07
CA SER A 15 -7.72 1.96 3.28
C SER A 15 -9.19 1.66 3.55
N GLN A 16 -10.08 2.43 2.92
CA GLN A 16 -11.53 2.19 2.94
C GLN A 16 -11.95 0.82 2.36
N TYR A 17 -11.04 0.12 1.68
CA TYR A 17 -11.30 -1.19 1.07
C TYR A 17 -10.99 -2.36 2.00
N GLY A 18 -10.27 -2.10 3.10
CA GLY A 18 -10.01 -3.07 4.16
C GLY A 18 -11.16 -3.15 5.17
N ASN A 19 -10.99 -3.98 6.20
CA ASN A 19 -11.98 -4.16 7.27
C ASN A 19 -11.69 -3.30 8.52
N ASN A 20 -10.83 -2.28 8.41
CA ASN A 20 -10.41 -1.47 9.56
C ASN A 20 -11.45 -0.38 9.88
N GLU A 21 -11.66 -0.10 11.18
CA GLU A 21 -12.56 0.95 11.67
C GLU A 21 -12.12 2.37 11.23
N PHE A 22 -10.82 2.54 10.99
CA PHE A 22 -10.22 3.76 10.48
C PHE A 22 -9.63 3.51 9.10
N SER A 23 -9.85 4.43 8.16
CA SER A 23 -9.31 4.35 6.81
C SER A 23 -8.43 5.55 6.50
N LEU A 24 -7.29 5.27 5.89
CA LEU A 24 -6.38 6.27 5.36
C LEU A 24 -6.59 6.43 3.85
N SER A 25 -6.48 7.66 3.38
CA SER A 25 -6.42 7.98 1.94
C SER A 25 -5.00 8.28 1.46
N GLU A 26 -4.04 8.37 2.38
CA GLU A 26 -2.64 8.70 2.13
C GLU A 26 -1.72 7.92 3.07
N PHE A 27 -0.60 7.43 2.52
CA PHE A 27 0.28 6.47 3.17
C PHE A 27 1.72 6.95 3.10
N SER A 28 2.40 7.08 4.24
CA SER A 28 3.82 7.44 4.31
C SER A 28 4.73 6.21 4.31
N GLU A 29 6.00 6.38 3.95
CA GLU A 29 6.99 5.29 3.99
C GLU A 29 7.14 4.71 5.40
N LYS A 30 7.16 5.60 6.40
CA LYS A 30 7.28 5.21 7.81
C LYS A 30 6.10 4.34 8.24
N PHE A 31 4.88 4.81 7.95
CA PHE A 31 3.66 4.05 8.25
C PHE A 31 3.68 2.67 7.59
N LEU A 32 3.91 2.62 6.28
CA LEU A 32 3.92 1.35 5.55
C LEU A 32 5.00 0.39 6.08
N SER A 33 6.19 0.90 6.40
CA SER A 33 7.27 0.08 6.95
C SER A 33 6.92 -0.50 8.33
N GLU A 34 6.27 0.29 9.18
CA GLU A 34 5.80 -0.14 10.50
C GLU A 34 4.68 -1.20 10.37
N GLU A 35 3.70 -1.00 9.50
CA GLU A 35 2.62 -1.95 9.26
C GLU A 35 3.13 -3.28 8.69
N ILE A 36 4.08 -3.25 7.75
CA ILE A 36 4.73 -4.47 7.24
C ILE A 36 5.44 -5.23 8.36
N LYS A 37 6.16 -4.51 9.24
CA LYS A 37 6.84 -5.12 10.37
C LYS A 37 5.85 -5.73 11.36
N ASN A 38 4.76 -5.03 11.68
CA ASN A 38 3.78 -5.48 12.67
C ASN A 38 2.95 -6.67 12.16
N SER A 39 2.52 -6.64 10.90
CA SER A 39 1.62 -7.67 10.34
C SER A 39 2.34 -8.91 9.84
N LEU A 40 3.56 -8.76 9.29
CA LEU A 40 4.29 -9.86 8.64
C LEU A 40 5.62 -10.21 9.33
N ASN A 41 5.95 -9.55 10.45
CA ASN A 41 7.25 -9.66 11.13
C ASN A 41 8.44 -9.49 10.16
N LEU A 42 8.28 -8.61 9.17
CA LEU A 42 9.23 -8.41 8.08
C LEU A 42 9.79 -6.99 8.11
N THR A 43 11.12 -6.87 8.03
CA THR A 43 11.78 -5.58 7.82
C THR A 43 12.23 -5.47 6.36
N VAL A 44 11.70 -4.48 5.63
CA VAL A 44 12.05 -4.23 4.23
C VAL A 44 13.22 -3.23 4.16
N PRO A 45 14.34 -3.57 3.51
CA PRO A 45 15.43 -2.63 3.30
C PRO A 45 14.99 -1.41 2.49
N LYS A 46 15.45 -0.21 2.89
CA LYS A 46 15.06 1.08 2.28
C LYS A 46 15.19 1.11 0.76
N LEU A 47 16.31 0.62 0.21
CA LEU A 47 16.52 0.57 -1.24
C LEU A 47 15.49 -0.32 -1.96
N LYS A 48 15.15 -1.48 -1.36
CA LYS A 48 14.15 -2.38 -1.93
C LYS A 48 12.74 -1.79 -1.85
N PHE A 49 12.41 -1.11 -0.76
CA PHE A 49 11.15 -0.38 -0.62
C PHE A 49 11.05 0.72 -1.68
N ALA A 50 12.08 1.55 -1.83
CA ALA A 50 12.10 2.63 -2.82
C ALA A 50 11.95 2.12 -4.27
N ASN A 51 12.62 1.01 -4.61
CA ASN A 51 12.48 0.39 -5.93
C ASN A 51 11.05 -0.16 -6.16
N ALA A 52 10.47 -0.83 -5.15
CA ALA A 52 9.10 -1.34 -5.25
C ALA A 52 8.09 -0.20 -5.43
N VAL A 53 8.21 0.88 -4.65
CA VAL A 53 7.37 2.08 -4.80
C VAL A 53 7.51 2.67 -6.20
N LYS A 54 8.73 2.81 -6.72
CA LYS A 54 8.96 3.33 -8.07
C LYS A 54 8.26 2.47 -9.12
N ASN A 55 8.37 1.15 -9.02
CA ASN A 55 7.68 0.23 -9.92
C ASN A 55 6.15 0.37 -9.81
N LEU A 56 5.61 0.51 -8.60
CA LEU A 56 4.17 0.74 -8.39
C LEU A 56 3.69 2.08 -9.00
N GLU A 57 4.52 3.12 -8.92
CA GLU A 57 4.27 4.42 -9.56
C GLU A 57 4.27 4.28 -11.10
N GLU A 58 5.28 3.62 -11.67
CA GLU A 58 5.40 3.39 -13.12
C GLU A 58 4.25 2.53 -13.66
N ASN A 59 3.75 1.58 -12.88
CA ASN A 59 2.58 0.76 -13.22
C ASN A 59 1.23 1.45 -12.95
N ASN A 60 1.24 2.74 -12.60
CA ASN A 60 0.05 3.53 -12.32
C ASN A 60 -0.85 2.89 -11.24
N LEU A 61 -0.23 2.30 -10.21
CA LEU A 61 -0.94 1.70 -9.08
C LEU A 61 -1.00 2.64 -7.88
N ILE A 62 0.05 3.42 -7.66
CA ILE A 62 0.09 4.49 -6.67
C ILE A 62 0.58 5.77 -7.32
N LYS A 63 0.31 6.90 -6.68
CA LYS A 63 0.84 8.20 -7.09
C LYS A 63 1.33 8.95 -5.86
N ARG A 64 2.40 9.73 -6.00
CA ARG A 64 2.83 10.62 -4.92
C ARG A 64 1.74 11.64 -4.63
N SER A 65 1.46 11.84 -3.35
CA SER A 65 0.72 13.01 -2.93
C SER A 65 1.57 14.25 -3.20
N SER A 66 0.92 15.38 -3.52
CA SER A 66 1.66 16.62 -3.82
C SER A 66 2.55 16.97 -2.64
N LYS A 67 3.83 17.26 -2.90
CA LYS A 67 4.75 17.80 -1.88
C LYS A 67 4.12 19.07 -1.31
N HIS A 68 3.55 19.01 -0.11
CA HIS A 68 3.44 20.23 0.68
C HIS A 68 4.89 20.69 0.90
N HIS A 69 5.21 21.89 0.41
CA HIS A 69 6.56 22.48 0.41
C HIS A 69 7.25 22.51 1.79
N LEU A 70 6.51 22.17 2.86
CA LEU A 70 6.90 22.24 4.27
C LEU A 70 7.16 20.87 4.92
N THR A 71 6.83 19.75 4.26
CA THR A 71 7.00 18.40 4.83
C THR A 71 7.84 17.52 3.90
N THR A 72 9.01 17.10 4.36
CA THR A 72 9.95 16.21 3.66
C THR A 72 9.47 14.75 3.56
N LEU A 73 8.27 14.44 4.06
CA LEU A 73 7.74 13.09 4.09
C LEU A 73 7.19 12.71 2.71
N SER A 74 7.73 11.63 2.15
CA SER A 74 7.16 11.01 0.97
C SER A 74 5.88 10.29 1.36
N SER A 75 4.79 10.63 0.69
CA SER A 75 3.49 10.00 0.87
C SER A 75 2.84 9.66 -0.46
N TRP A 76 2.02 8.61 -0.45
CA TRP A 76 1.39 8.04 -1.64
C TRP A 76 -0.10 7.89 -1.44
N ARG A 77 -0.84 8.03 -2.54
CA ARG A 77 -2.27 7.74 -2.65
C ARG A 77 -2.50 6.69 -3.73
N LEU A 78 -3.62 6.00 -3.64
CA LEU A 78 -4.05 5.12 -4.73
C LEU A 78 -4.37 5.94 -5.98
N THR A 79 -4.13 5.34 -7.13
CA THR A 79 -4.67 5.81 -8.40
C THR A 79 -6.08 5.25 -8.58
N THR A 80 -6.88 5.89 -9.44
CA THR A 80 -8.22 5.39 -9.80
C THR A 80 -8.19 3.98 -10.37
N ASN A 81 -7.08 3.58 -11.01
CA ASN A 81 -6.90 2.21 -11.49
C ASN A 81 -6.82 1.21 -10.33
N SER A 82 -6.01 1.50 -9.31
CA SER A 82 -5.90 0.64 -8.13
C SER A 82 -7.15 0.64 -7.28
N GLU A 83 -7.81 1.79 -7.12
CA GLU A 83 -9.09 1.88 -6.39
C GLU A 83 -10.12 0.92 -6.97
N LYS A 84 -10.27 0.87 -8.30
CA LYS A 84 -11.16 -0.08 -8.98
C LYS A 84 -10.77 -1.54 -8.76
N LYS A 85 -9.47 -1.84 -8.67
CA LYS A 85 -8.99 -3.20 -8.36
C LYS A 85 -9.32 -3.56 -6.91
N PHE A 86 -9.05 -2.66 -5.98
CA PHE A 86 -9.32 -2.83 -4.55
C PHE A 86 -10.81 -3.00 -4.27
N GLU A 87 -11.67 -2.22 -4.93
CA GLU A 87 -13.13 -2.35 -4.84
C GLU A 87 -13.62 -3.74 -5.27
N LYS A 88 -13.05 -4.31 -6.35
CA LYS A 88 -13.43 -5.66 -6.80
C LYS A 88 -13.05 -6.75 -5.80
N ILE A 89 -11.91 -6.60 -5.13
CA ILE A 89 -11.43 -7.59 -4.18
C ILE A 89 -11.98 -7.39 -2.76
N SER A 90 -12.41 -6.18 -2.40
CA SER A 90 -12.97 -5.89 -1.05
C SER A 90 -14.25 -6.67 -0.76
N ILE A 91 -15.03 -6.99 -1.81
CA ILE A 91 -16.21 -7.86 -1.72
C ILE A 91 -15.86 -9.23 -1.12
N LYS A 92 -14.63 -9.71 -1.31
CA LYS A 92 -14.14 -11.01 -0.82
C LYS A 92 -13.71 -10.97 0.65
N LYS A 93 -13.74 -9.79 1.31
CA LYS A 93 -13.36 -9.60 2.72
C LYS A 93 -11.96 -10.16 3.07
N ILE A 94 -11.01 -10.00 2.17
CA ILE A 94 -9.64 -10.50 2.31
C ILE A 94 -8.98 -9.86 3.54
N ASN A 95 -8.36 -10.69 4.39
CA ASN A 95 -7.67 -10.25 5.62
C ASN A 95 -6.24 -10.81 5.76
N ASN A 96 -5.79 -11.67 4.83
CA ASN A 96 -4.46 -12.25 4.84
C ASN A 96 -3.75 -12.03 3.49
N TYR A 97 -2.42 -12.11 3.52
CA TYR A 97 -1.57 -11.76 2.39
C TYR A 97 -1.69 -12.75 1.22
N GLU A 98 -1.83 -14.05 1.47
CA GLU A 98 -1.87 -15.06 0.39
C GLU A 98 -3.16 -14.96 -0.44
N ASP A 99 -4.29 -14.70 0.23
CA ASP A 99 -5.55 -14.41 -0.44
C ASP A 99 -5.46 -13.11 -1.24
N PHE A 100 -4.87 -12.05 -0.67
CA PHE A 100 -4.65 -10.80 -1.41
C PHE A 100 -3.82 -11.02 -2.67
N LYS A 101 -2.68 -11.69 -2.53
CA LYS A 101 -1.73 -11.97 -3.62
C LYS A 101 -2.33 -12.78 -4.76
N SER A 102 -3.28 -13.68 -4.46
CA SER A 102 -3.95 -14.52 -5.45
C SER A 102 -5.07 -13.79 -6.20
N ASN A 103 -5.57 -12.68 -5.64
CA ASN A 103 -6.70 -11.92 -6.18
C ASN A 103 -6.31 -10.57 -6.80
N PHE A 104 -5.08 -10.12 -6.56
CA PHE A 104 -4.52 -8.86 -7.06
C PHE A 104 -3.46 -9.07 -8.14
#